data_AF-B1T3X7-F1
#
_entry.id   AF-B1T3X7-F1
#
_cell.length_a   1.000
_cell.length_b   1.000
_cell.length_c   1.000
_cell.angle_alpha   90.00
_cell.angle_beta   90.00
_cell.angle_gamma   90.00
#
_symmetry.space_group_name_H-M   'P 1'
#
loop_
_entity.id
_entity.type
_entity.pdbx_description
1 polymer ?
#
loop_
_entity_poly.entity_id
_entity_poly.type
_entity_poly.pdbx_seq_one_letter_code
_entity_poly.pdbx_strand_id
1 'polypeptide(L)'
;MIAPAALPDGPWQGLFRHAQTLIDEIRKHGTSRPFWTFGSGTVLMLRHGHRVSKDIDIFVPDPQYLGYVNPRISDAASDITSEYEEHAGFVKLVLPDGEIDFVVSRNLMSPGYDEWTLMDHVVKVETSAEIGRPRETCSISVWSSSGNRRV
;
A
#
# COMPACT_ATOMS: atom_id res chain seq x y z
N MET A 1 -10.95 -15.78 0.62
CA MET A 1 -10.99 -16.02 2.07
C MET A 1 -11.60 -14.81 2.78
N ILE A 2 -12.37 -15.07 3.84
CA ILE A 2 -12.87 -14.01 4.75
C ILE A 2 -11.70 -13.54 5.62
N ALA A 3 -11.74 -12.30 6.10
CA ALA A 3 -10.74 -11.77 7.03
C ALA A 3 -10.59 -12.67 8.27
N PRO A 4 -9.39 -12.78 8.85
CA PRO A 4 -9.18 -13.41 10.15
C PRO A 4 -10.10 -12.81 11.22
N ALA A 5 -10.54 -13.64 12.17
CA ALA A 5 -11.47 -13.22 13.23
C ALA A 5 -10.89 -12.13 14.15
N ALA A 6 -9.56 -12.11 14.31
CA ALA A 6 -8.85 -11.05 14.99
C ALA A 6 -7.59 -10.71 14.18
N LEU A 7 -7.37 -9.42 13.95
CA LEU A 7 -6.15 -8.91 13.35
C LEU A 7 -5.22 -8.40 14.46
N PRO A 8 -3.89 -8.58 14.35
CA PRO A 8 -2.97 -8.07 15.34
C PRO A 8 -2.98 -6.54 15.37
N ASP A 9 -2.93 -5.95 16.55
CA ASP A 9 -2.70 -4.52 16.70
C ASP A 9 -1.27 -4.15 16.32
N GLY A 10 -1.07 -2.91 15.87
CA GLY A 10 0.27 -2.42 15.59
C GLY A 10 0.33 -1.14 14.74
N PRO A 11 1.55 -0.67 14.45
CA PRO A 11 1.80 0.57 13.70
C PRO A 11 1.09 0.63 12.34
N TRP A 12 0.90 -0.53 11.71
CA TRP A 12 0.20 -0.68 10.44
C TRP A 12 -1.21 -0.05 10.48
N GLN A 13 -1.89 -0.03 11.63
CA GLN A 13 -3.22 0.56 11.74
C GLN A 13 -3.19 2.08 11.56
N GLY A 14 -2.17 2.75 12.09
CA GLY A 14 -1.97 4.19 11.91
C GLY A 14 -1.62 4.53 10.47
N LEU A 15 -0.63 3.82 9.91
CA LEU A 15 -0.20 3.97 8.52
C LEU A 15 -1.36 3.71 7.54
N PHE A 16 -2.18 2.69 7.79
CA PHE A 16 -3.32 2.38 6.94
C PHE A 16 -4.40 3.47 6.98
N ARG A 17 -4.63 4.12 8.14
CA ARG A 17 -5.54 5.28 8.22
C ARG A 17 -5.04 6.44 7.36
N HIS A 18 -3.73 6.73 7.38
CA HIS A 18 -3.15 7.74 6.49
C HIS A 18 -3.32 7.36 5.01
N ALA A 19 -3.09 6.09 4.66
CA ALA A 19 -3.34 5.60 3.31
C ALA A 19 -4.82 5.75 2.89
N GLN A 20 -5.77 5.50 3.78
CA GLN A 20 -7.20 5.71 3.53
C GLN A 20 -7.53 7.18 3.27
N THR A 21 -6.96 8.12 4.04
CA THR A 21 -7.10 9.56 3.77
C THR A 21 -6.68 9.90 2.35
N LEU A 22 -5.53 9.37 1.90
CA LEU A 22 -5.01 9.62 0.55
C LEU A 22 -5.85 8.96 -0.55
N ILE A 23 -6.41 7.78 -0.29
CA ILE A 23 -7.36 7.13 -1.19
C ILE A 23 -8.65 7.96 -1.33
N ASP A 24 -9.10 8.62 -0.26
CA ASP A 24 -10.23 9.52 -0.32
C ASP A 24 -9.92 10.80 -1.12
N GLU A 25 -8.68 11.28 -1.12
CA GLU A 25 -8.25 12.38 -2.01
C GLU A 25 -8.33 11.98 -3.49
N ILE A 26 -7.89 10.77 -3.84
CA ILE A 26 -8.10 10.22 -5.19
C ILE A 26 -9.60 10.17 -5.50
N ARG A 27 -10.44 9.78 -4.52
CA ARG A 27 -11.88 9.70 -4.72
C ARG A 27 -12.52 11.06 -5.01
N LYS A 28 -12.11 12.09 -4.25
CA LYS A 28 -12.66 13.44 -4.34
C LYS A 28 -12.22 14.16 -5.61
N HIS A 29 -10.95 14.04 -5.98
CA HIS A 29 -10.34 14.89 -7.00
C HIS A 29 -10.06 14.16 -8.33
N GLY A 30 -9.89 12.84 -8.29
CA GLY A 30 -9.59 12.04 -9.49
C GLY A 30 -10.79 11.28 -10.04
N THR A 31 -11.27 10.28 -9.30
CA THR A 31 -12.38 9.43 -9.75
C THR A 31 -13.24 8.96 -8.60
N SER A 32 -14.56 8.97 -8.74
CA SER A 32 -15.49 8.59 -7.67
C SER A 32 -15.38 7.12 -7.21
N ARG A 33 -14.73 6.26 -7.98
CA ARG A 33 -14.59 4.82 -7.69
C ARG A 33 -13.17 4.33 -8.00
N PRO A 34 -12.15 4.77 -7.24
CA PRO A 34 -10.77 4.35 -7.51
C PRO A 34 -10.61 2.86 -7.26
N PHE A 35 -9.90 2.18 -8.16
CA PHE A 35 -9.51 0.79 -7.95
C PHE A 35 -8.11 0.74 -7.33
N TRP A 36 -7.96 -0.03 -6.25
CA TRP A 36 -6.69 -0.24 -5.57
C TRP A 36 -6.74 -1.55 -4.76
N THR A 37 -5.58 -2.13 -4.46
CA THR A 37 -5.46 -3.30 -3.59
C THR A 37 -4.41 -3.07 -2.50
N PHE A 38 -4.66 -3.61 -1.32
CA PHE A 38 -3.71 -3.67 -0.21
C PHE A 38 -2.98 -5.02 -0.25
N GLY A 39 -1.65 -5.03 -0.22
CA GLY A 39 -0.90 -6.27 -0.45
C GLY A 39 0.42 -6.41 0.32
N SER A 40 1.34 -7.19 -0.27
CA SER A 40 2.72 -7.33 0.19
C SER A 40 2.89 -7.88 1.63
N GLY A 41 3.97 -7.50 2.31
CA GLY A 41 4.42 -8.02 3.60
C GLY A 41 3.39 -7.86 4.73
N THR A 42 2.73 -6.71 4.83
CA THR A 42 1.70 -6.48 5.86
C THR A 42 0.50 -7.40 5.65
N VAL A 43 0.06 -7.63 4.42
CA VAL A 43 -1.04 -8.58 4.18
C VAL A 43 -0.64 -10.02 4.51
N LEU A 44 0.60 -10.42 4.27
CA LEU A 44 1.09 -11.73 4.72
C LEU A 44 1.15 -11.83 6.26
N MET A 45 1.55 -10.76 6.94
CA MET A 45 1.50 -10.67 8.40
C MET A 45 0.08 -10.84 8.91
N LEU A 46 -0.89 -10.10 8.36
CA LEU A 46 -2.29 -10.15 8.77
C LEU A 46 -2.94 -11.52 8.47
N ARG A 47 -2.63 -12.12 7.32
CA ARG A 47 -3.21 -13.42 6.91
C ARG A 47 -2.64 -14.61 7.68
N HIS A 48 -1.34 -14.62 7.93
CA HIS A 48 -0.62 -15.83 8.33
C HIS A 48 0.21 -15.68 9.61
N GLY A 49 0.16 -14.51 10.27
CA GLY A 49 1.07 -14.22 11.38
C GLY A 49 2.54 -14.25 10.94
N HIS A 50 2.81 -13.95 9.67
CA HIS A 50 4.16 -13.80 9.15
C HIS A 50 4.88 -12.63 9.86
N ARG A 51 6.21 -12.47 9.65
CA ARG A 51 7.04 -11.44 10.32
C ARG A 51 6.33 -10.08 10.42
N VAL A 52 6.60 -9.35 11.50
CA VAL A 52 6.10 -7.97 11.67
C VAL A 52 6.56 -7.11 10.49
N SER A 53 5.62 -6.48 9.80
CA SER A 53 5.88 -5.50 8.74
C SER A 53 5.46 -4.11 9.21
N LYS A 54 6.21 -3.11 8.77
CA LYS A 54 5.97 -1.69 9.08
C LYS A 54 5.62 -0.90 7.82
N ASP A 55 5.26 -1.59 6.74
CA ASP A 55 5.10 -0.99 5.42
C ASP A 55 3.66 -1.22 4.95
N ILE A 56 3.00 -0.18 4.46
CA ILE A 56 1.67 -0.29 3.85
C ILE A 56 1.84 -0.16 2.33
N ASP A 57 1.69 -1.28 1.63
CA ASP A 57 1.74 -1.31 0.17
C ASP A 57 0.33 -1.22 -0.44
N ILE A 58 0.06 -0.11 -1.12
CA ILE A 58 -1.15 0.15 -1.89
C ILE A 58 -0.83 0.06 -3.38
N PHE A 59 -1.47 -0.87 -4.08
CA PHE A 59 -1.30 -1.05 -5.51
C PHE A 59 -2.42 -0.38 -6.27
N VAL A 60 -2.03 0.46 -7.23
CA VAL A 60 -2.95 1.22 -8.08
C VAL A 60 -2.67 0.91 -9.55
N PRO A 61 -3.68 0.64 -10.39
CA PRO A 61 -3.47 0.29 -11.79
C PRO A 61 -3.24 1.52 -12.68
N ASP A 62 -3.59 2.71 -12.19
CA ASP A 62 -3.55 3.98 -12.91
C ASP A 62 -2.44 4.88 -12.32
N PRO A 63 -1.38 5.19 -13.10
CA PRO A 63 -0.31 6.09 -12.67
C PRO A 63 -0.80 7.48 -12.27
N GLN A 64 -1.95 7.94 -12.77
CA GLN A 64 -2.49 9.25 -12.44
C GLN A 64 -2.80 9.38 -10.94
N TYR A 65 -3.03 8.27 -10.25
CA TYR A 65 -3.32 8.27 -8.81
C TYR A 65 -2.13 8.75 -7.98
N LEU A 66 -0.91 8.58 -8.49
CA LEU A 66 0.30 9.04 -7.80
C LEU A 66 0.30 10.56 -7.58
N GLY A 67 -0.32 11.34 -8.46
CA GLY A 67 -0.38 12.80 -8.31
C GLY A 67 -1.16 13.26 -7.07
N TYR A 68 -2.18 12.50 -6.65
CA TYR A 68 -3.02 12.86 -5.50
C TYR A 68 -2.40 12.47 -4.16
N VAL A 69 -1.42 11.56 -4.18
CA VAL A 69 -0.77 11.01 -2.97
C VAL A 69 0.67 11.50 -2.81
N ASN A 70 1.12 12.36 -3.72
CA ASN A 70 2.47 12.90 -3.73
C ASN A 70 2.55 14.21 -2.95
N PRO A 71 3.35 14.29 -1.86
CA PRO A 71 3.50 15.50 -1.06
C PRO A 71 3.96 16.76 -1.81
N ARG A 72 4.58 16.60 -2.99
CA ARG A 72 4.97 17.73 -3.85
C ARG A 72 3.77 18.42 -4.51
N ILE A 73 2.68 17.69 -4.71
CA ILE A 73 1.53 18.11 -5.53
C ILE A 73 0.27 18.25 -4.66
N SER A 74 0.12 17.37 -3.67
CA SER A 74 -1.07 17.24 -2.84
C SER A 74 -0.80 17.77 -1.44
N ASP A 75 -1.52 18.82 -1.05
CA ASP A 75 -1.46 19.40 0.30
C ASP A 75 -1.81 18.34 1.36
N ALA A 76 -2.82 17.50 1.10
CA ALA A 76 -3.22 16.43 2.00
C ALA A 76 -2.11 15.38 2.22
N ALA A 77 -1.27 15.13 1.22
CA ALA A 77 -0.10 14.26 1.37
C ALA A 77 1.04 14.97 2.10
N SER A 78 1.23 16.26 1.83
CA SER A 78 2.22 17.11 2.52
C SER A 78 1.93 17.26 4.01
N ASP A 79 0.64 17.35 4.38
CA ASP A 79 0.17 17.41 5.77
C ASP A 79 0.44 16.10 6.54
N ILE A 80 0.56 14.97 5.84
CA ILE A 80 0.92 13.68 6.45
C ILE A 80 2.42 13.60 6.68
N THR A 81 3.23 13.93 5.68
CA THR A 81 4.69 13.97 5.80
C THR A 81 5.33 14.80 4.69
N SER A 82 6.44 15.45 5.02
CA SER A 82 7.34 16.07 4.05
C SER A 82 8.47 15.15 3.59
N GLU A 83 8.63 13.98 4.23
CA GLU A 83 9.65 12.99 3.88
C GLU A 83 9.06 11.95 2.92
N TYR A 84 9.47 12.00 1.65
CA TYR A 84 8.95 11.11 0.62
C TYR A 84 9.98 10.84 -0.47
N GLU A 85 9.79 9.72 -1.18
CA GLU A 85 10.46 9.38 -2.43
C GLU A 85 9.42 9.26 -3.54
N GLU A 86 9.70 9.82 -4.72
CA GLU A 86 8.84 9.69 -5.89
C GLU A 86 9.60 9.13 -7.09
N HIS A 87 8.92 8.30 -7.87
CA HIS A 87 9.40 7.82 -9.16
C HIS A 87 8.23 7.62 -10.12
N ALA A 88 8.52 7.36 -11.40
CA ALA A 88 7.47 7.17 -12.41
C ALA A 88 6.47 6.04 -12.08
N GLY A 89 6.86 5.06 -11.26
CA GLY A 89 6.05 3.90 -10.91
C GLY A 89 5.62 3.83 -9.44
N PHE A 90 6.03 4.77 -8.59
CA PHE A 90 5.62 4.75 -7.18
C PHE A 90 5.78 6.12 -6.49
N VAL A 91 5.07 6.28 -5.38
CA VAL A 91 5.31 7.31 -4.36
C VAL A 91 5.39 6.61 -3.02
N LYS A 92 6.48 6.84 -2.29
CA LYS A 92 6.74 6.31 -0.95
C LYS A 92 6.72 7.46 0.05
N LEU A 93 5.87 7.35 1.07
CA LEU A 93 5.78 8.30 2.17
C LEU A 93 6.47 7.71 3.39
N VAL A 94 7.37 8.46 4.01
CA VAL A 94 8.14 8.02 5.18
C VAL A 94 7.56 8.68 6.43
N LEU A 95 7.17 7.87 7.41
CA LEU A 95 6.61 8.30 8.69
C LEU A 95 7.43 7.69 9.85
N PRO A 96 7.37 8.26 11.06
CA PRO A 96 8.08 7.69 12.23
C PRO A 96 7.71 6.24 12.53
N ASP A 97 6.48 5.84 12.22
CA ASP A 97 5.92 4.51 12.49
C ASP A 97 6.19 3.49 11.37
N GLY A 98 6.63 3.95 10.18
CA GLY A 98 6.88 3.10 9.01
C GLY A 98 6.65 3.81 7.68
N GLU A 99 6.46 3.03 6.61
CA GLU A 99 6.37 3.52 5.23
C GLU A 99 4.98 3.27 4.63
N ILE A 100 4.54 4.14 3.72
CA ILE A 100 3.34 3.95 2.90
C ILE A 100 3.73 4.06 1.43
N ASP A 101 3.58 2.96 0.70
CA ASP A 101 4.00 2.83 -0.68
C ASP A 101 2.78 2.75 -1.60
N PHE A 102 2.59 3.77 -2.43
CA PHE A 102 1.67 3.72 -3.55
C PHE A 102 2.42 3.26 -4.80
N VAL A 103 2.14 2.05 -5.28
CA VAL A 103 2.87 1.43 -6.38
C VAL A 103 1.95 1.22 -7.58
N VAL A 104 2.41 1.63 -8.75
CA VAL A 104 1.71 1.40 -10.01
C VAL A 104 1.84 -0.06 -10.40
N SER A 105 0.77 -0.82 -10.18
CA SER A 105 0.70 -2.23 -10.53
C SER A 105 -0.74 -2.67 -10.73
N ARG A 106 -0.94 -3.56 -11.70
CA ARG A 106 -2.22 -4.25 -11.92
C ARG A 106 -2.18 -5.59 -11.21
N ASN A 107 -3.36 -6.11 -10.85
CA ASN A 107 -3.46 -7.50 -10.42
C ASN A 107 -3.01 -8.44 -11.53
N LEU A 108 -2.20 -9.43 -11.16
CA LEU A 108 -1.68 -10.46 -12.03
C LEU A 108 -2.66 -11.64 -12.16
N MET A 109 -3.57 -11.78 -11.19
CA MET A 109 -4.66 -12.74 -11.20
C MET A 109 -6.03 -12.05 -11.18
N SER A 110 -7.06 -12.79 -11.61
CA SER A 110 -8.46 -12.34 -11.55
C SER A 110 -9.25 -13.22 -10.57
N PRO A 111 -9.82 -12.68 -9.47
CA PRO A 111 -9.73 -11.26 -9.06
C PRO A 111 -8.39 -10.88 -8.41
N GLY A 112 -7.61 -11.84 -7.88
CA GLY A 112 -6.30 -11.58 -7.25
C GLY A 112 -6.37 -11.04 -5.81
N TYR A 113 -7.55 -10.71 -5.30
CA TYR A 113 -7.77 -10.22 -3.93
C TYR A 113 -9.01 -10.85 -3.29
N ASP A 114 -9.09 -10.73 -1.97
CA ASP A 114 -10.30 -10.92 -1.16
C ASP A 114 -10.83 -9.56 -0.69
N GLU A 115 -12.10 -9.48 -0.29
CA GLU A 115 -12.65 -8.27 0.33
C GLU A 115 -12.73 -8.44 1.84
N TRP A 116 -12.06 -7.56 2.57
CA TRP A 116 -12.00 -7.54 4.03
C TRP A 116 -12.60 -6.24 4.57
N THR A 117 -13.25 -6.30 5.74
CA THR A 117 -13.63 -5.08 6.47
C THR A 117 -12.48 -4.68 7.38
N LEU A 118 -11.81 -3.57 7.06
CA LEU A 118 -10.71 -3.01 7.83
C LEU A 118 -11.07 -1.57 8.24
N MET A 119 -11.06 -1.29 9.54
CA MET A 119 -11.46 0.01 10.12
C MET A 119 -12.77 0.54 9.49
N ASP A 120 -13.83 -0.29 9.48
CA ASP A 120 -15.15 0.04 8.93
C ASP A 120 -15.22 0.28 7.41
N HIS A 121 -14.15 -0.02 6.68
CA HIS A 121 -14.10 0.09 5.21
C HIS A 121 -13.96 -1.28 4.56
N VAL A 122 -14.64 -1.48 3.43
CA VAL A 122 -14.41 -2.65 2.57
C VAL A 122 -13.14 -2.42 1.74
N VAL A 123 -12.15 -3.28 1.95
CA VAL A 123 -10.80 -3.19 1.39
C VAL A 123 -10.50 -4.42 0.56
N LYS A 124 -9.95 -4.22 -0.64
CA LYS A 124 -9.46 -5.30 -1.49
C LYS A 124 -8.07 -5.72 -1.04
N VAL A 125 -7.97 -6.85 -0.35
CA VAL A 125 -6.74 -7.38 0.23
C VAL A 125 -6.20 -8.49 -0.66
N GLU A 126 -5.00 -8.32 -1.20
CA GLU A 126 -4.39 -9.29 -2.12
C GLU A 126 -4.31 -10.68 -1.52
N THR A 127 -4.54 -11.70 -2.35
CA THR A 127 -4.39 -13.09 -1.94
C THR A 127 -2.91 -13.45 -1.83
N SER A 128 -2.57 -14.45 -1.02
CA SER A 128 -1.17 -14.92 -0.94
C SER A 128 -0.64 -15.43 -2.29
N ALA A 129 -1.53 -15.97 -3.13
CA ALA A 129 -1.18 -16.37 -4.48
C ALA A 129 -0.88 -15.17 -5.40
N GLU A 130 -1.51 -14.01 -5.18
CA GLU A 130 -1.21 -12.76 -5.91
C GLU A 130 0.16 -12.21 -5.47
N ILE A 131 0.38 -12.13 -4.15
CA ILE A 131 1.62 -11.60 -3.57
C ILE A 131 2.84 -12.43 -3.97
N GLY A 132 2.68 -13.75 -4.11
CA GLY A 132 3.76 -14.64 -4.54
C GLY A 132 4.14 -14.53 -6.02
N ARG A 133 3.43 -13.72 -6.82
CA ARG A 133 3.71 -13.53 -8.25
C ARG A 133 4.73 -12.40 -8.47
N PRO A 134 5.69 -12.59 -9.39
CA PRO A 134 6.66 -11.54 -9.70
C PRO A 134 5.97 -10.35 -10.38
N ARG A 135 6.10 -9.17 -9.78
CA ARG A 135 5.69 -7.89 -10.37
C ARG A 135 6.93 -7.14 -10.86
N GLU A 136 6.92 -6.72 -12.12
CA GLU A 136 8.02 -5.95 -12.72
C GLU A 136 8.28 -4.65 -11.94
N THR A 137 7.23 -3.93 -11.52
CA THR A 137 7.35 -2.70 -10.73
C THR A 137 7.84 -2.92 -9.30
N CYS A 138 7.49 -4.04 -8.64
CA CYS A 138 7.90 -4.31 -7.24
C CYS A 138 9.35 -4.72 -7.08
N SER A 139 10.00 -5.23 -8.12
CA SER A 139 11.38 -5.72 -8.00
C SER A 139 12.38 -4.60 -7.65
N ILE A 140 11.97 -3.33 -7.80
CA ILE A 140 12.77 -2.14 -7.49
C ILE A 140 12.46 -1.61 -6.07
N SER A 141 11.21 -1.62 -5.60
CA SER A 141 10.83 -1.04 -4.30
C SER A 141 10.79 -2.04 -3.14
N VAL A 142 10.29 -3.27 -3.36
CA VAL A 142 10.01 -4.25 -2.29
C VAL A 142 11.28 -4.93 -1.74
N TRP A 143 12.42 -4.79 -2.41
CA TRP A 143 13.71 -5.35 -1.97
C TRP A 143 14.70 -4.32 -1.41
N SER A 144 14.33 -3.04 -1.33
CA SER A 144 15.26 -2.00 -0.86
C SER A 144 15.26 -1.77 0.65
N SER A 145 14.72 -2.71 1.43
CA SER A 145 14.70 -2.61 2.90
C SER A 145 15.41 -3.80 3.54
N SER A 146 16.70 -3.97 3.25
CA SER A 146 17.79 -4.41 4.16
C SER A 146 19.00 -5.00 3.41
N GLY A 147 20.19 -4.42 3.63
CA GLY A 147 21.45 -5.13 3.46
C GLY A 147 22.53 -4.39 2.70
N ASN A 148 23.40 -3.72 3.45
CA ASN A 148 24.83 -3.60 3.13
C ASN A 148 25.33 -4.84 2.37
N ARG A 149 25.81 -4.65 1.14
CA ARG A 149 26.74 -5.57 0.50
C ARG A 149 27.85 -4.76 -0.13
N ARG A 150 28.96 -4.63 0.61
CA ARG A 150 30.30 -4.57 0.01
C ARG A 150 30.43 -5.78 -0.92
N VAL A 151 30.70 -5.56 -2.20
CA VAL A 151 32.04 -5.67 -2.81
C VAL A 151 32.02 -4.96 -4.15
#